data_AF-A0A6J6LGV5-F1
#
_entry.id   AF-A0A6J6LGV5-F1
#
_cell.length_a   1.000
_cell.length_b   1.000
_cell.length_c   1.000
_cell.angle_alpha   90.00
_cell.angle_beta   90.00
_cell.angle_gamma   90.00
#
_symmetry.space_group_name_H-M   'P 1'
#
loop_
_entity.id
_entity.type
_entity.pdbx_description
1 polymer ?
#
loop_
_entity_poly.entity_id
_entity_poly.type
_entity_poly.pdbx_seq_one_letter_code
_entity_poly.pdbx_strand_id
1 'polypeptide(L)' 'MGACQCGYTTDEEKNCNGTHKVVQSVKADIAEKLAANGFPHASEYVKNN' A
#
# COMPACT_ATOMS: atom_id res chain seq x y z
N MET A 1 8.31 20.15 -3.45
CA MET A 1 8.04 18.70 -3.36
C MET A 1 8.46 18.29 -1.97
N GLY A 2 7.52 18.22 -1.02
CA GLY A 2 7.83 18.04 0.41
C GLY A 2 8.01 16.58 0.81
N ALA A 3 8.36 16.38 2.08
CA ALA A 3 8.48 15.05 2.69
C ALA A 3 7.24 14.19 2.39
N CYS A 4 7.43 12.93 1.99
CA CYS A 4 6.33 12.04 1.65
C CYS A 4 5.45 11.81 2.88
N GLN A 5 4.19 12.23 2.79
CA GLN A 5 3.19 11.92 3.81
C GLN A 5 2.74 10.46 3.77
N CYS A 6 3.15 9.73 2.73
CA CYS A 6 2.86 8.31 2.57
C CYS A 6 3.59 7.42 3.57
N GLY A 7 4.70 7.86 4.18
CA GLY A 7 5.51 7.05 5.11
C GLY A 7 6.30 5.91 4.47
N TYR A 8 5.98 5.50 3.23
CA TYR A 8 6.61 4.42 2.49
C TYR A 8 7.57 4.91 1.40
N THR A 9 8.09 6.13 1.50
CA THR A 9 9.12 6.59 0.55
C THR A 9 10.41 5.82 0.76
N THR A 10 10.99 5.36 -0.34
CA THR A 10 12.32 4.72 -0.36
C THR A 10 13.43 5.73 -0.64
N ASP A 11 13.07 7.02 -0.79
CA ASP A 11 14.00 8.11 -0.97
C ASP A 11 14.67 8.46 0.38
N GLU A 12 16.00 8.55 0.41
CA GLU A 12 16.78 8.80 1.63
C GLU A 12 16.51 10.19 2.21
N GLU A 13 16.23 11.18 1.35
CA GLU A 13 15.82 12.53 1.72
C GLU A 13 14.33 12.60 2.11
N LYS A 14 13.64 11.46 2.12
CA LYS A 14 12.22 11.30 2.39
C LYS A 14 11.32 12.08 1.45
N ASN A 15 11.79 12.42 0.24
CA ASN A 15 10.97 13.07 -0.76
C ASN A 15 9.91 12.12 -1.32
N CYS A 16 8.81 12.67 -1.85
CA CYS A 16 7.81 11.86 -2.55
C CYS A 16 8.37 11.36 -3.88
N ASN A 17 8.61 10.05 -3.97
CA ASN A 17 9.09 9.38 -5.19
C ASN A 17 8.01 8.49 -5.85
N GLY A 18 6.75 8.60 -5.41
CA GLY A 18 5.63 7.87 -5.99
C GLY A 18 5.39 6.45 -5.45
N THR A 19 6.12 6.00 -4.41
CA THR A 19 5.90 4.70 -3.77
C THR A 19 4.48 4.49 -3.26
N HIS A 20 3.72 5.54 -2.93
CA HIS A 20 2.31 5.40 -2.57
C HIS A 20 1.47 4.69 -3.64
N LYS A 21 1.80 4.85 -4.94
CA LYS A 21 1.13 4.13 -6.04
C LYS A 21 1.46 2.64 -6.05
N VAL A 22 2.72 2.33 -5.75
CA VAL A 22 3.19 0.94 -5.64
C VAL A 22 2.53 0.27 -4.44
N VAL A 23 2.50 0.94 -3.28
CA VAL A 23 1.82 0.44 -2.08
C VAL A 23 0.34 0.20 -2.33
N GLN A 24 -0.36 1.12 -3.00
CA GLN A 24 -1.77 0.90 -3.39
C GLN A 24 -1.94 -0.31 -4.30
N SER A 25 -1.07 -0.48 -5.30
CA SER A 25 -1.12 -1.62 -6.23
C SER A 25 -0.89 -2.95 -5.52
N VAL A 26 0.10 -3.00 -4.63
CA VAL A 26 0.41 -4.19 -3.81
C VAL A 26 -0.72 -4.49 -2.84
N LYS A 27 -1.33 -3.48 -2.20
CA LYS A 27 -2.49 -3.68 -1.32
C LYS A 27 -3.69 -4.26 -2.07
N ALA A 28 -3.94 -3.82 -3.29
CA ALA A 28 -5.00 -4.38 -4.14
C ALA A 28 -4.74 -5.85 -4.49
N ASP A 29 -3.51 -6.18 -4.93
CA ASP A 29 -3.10 -7.56 -5.23
C ASP A 29 -3.19 -8.48 -4.01
N ILE A 30 -2.70 -8.01 -2.85
CA ILE A 30 -2.81 -8.73 -1.58
C ILE A 30 -4.28 -8.95 -1.21
N ALA A 31 -5.13 -7.92 -1.32
CA ALA A 31 -6.54 -8.07 -0.97
C ALA A 31 -7.26 -9.08 -1.87
N GLU A 32 -6.96 -9.10 -3.17
CA GLU A 32 -7.48 -10.11 -4.10
C GLU A 32 -7.04 -11.52 -3.69
N LYS A 33 -5.74 -11.70 -3.39
CA LYS A 33 -5.19 -12.98 -2.91
C LYS A 33 -5.81 -13.41 -1.58
N LEU A 34 -5.99 -12.48 -0.63
CA LEU A 34 -6.59 -12.76 0.67
C LEU A 34 -8.06 -13.16 0.56
N ALA A 35 -8.82 -12.49 -0.32
CA ALA A 35 -10.20 -12.87 -0.63
C ALA A 35 -10.25 -14.28 -1.26
N ALA A 36 -9.36 -14.58 -2.20
CA ALA A 36 -9.27 -15.89 -2.85
C ALA A 36 -8.87 -17.02 -1.88
N ASN A 37 -8.06 -16.72 -0.86
CA ASN A 37 -7.65 -17.67 0.19
C ASN A 37 -8.69 -17.80 1.33
N GLY A 38 -9.85 -17.14 1.23
CA GLY A 38 -10.92 -17.24 2.22
C GLY A 38 -10.72 -16.36 3.47
N PHE A 39 -9.91 -15.29 3.38
CA PHE A 39 -9.70 -14.31 4.45
C PHE A 39 -10.36 -12.95 4.10
N PRO A 40 -11.71 -12.85 4.10
CA PRO A 40 -12.41 -11.63 3.68
C PRO A 40 -12.10 -10.43 4.59
N HIS A 41 -12.00 -10.66 5.91
CA HIS A 41 -11.65 -9.62 6.87
C HIS A 41 -10.24 -9.05 6.66
N ALA A 42 -9.28 -9.90 6.28
CA ALA A 42 -7.92 -9.46 5.99
C ALA A 42 -7.86 -8.69 4.66
N SER A 43 -8.62 -9.10 3.65
CA SER A 43 -8.77 -8.37 2.38
C SER A 43 -9.34 -6.96 2.60
N GLU A 44 -10.38 -6.81 3.42
CA GLU A 44 -10.95 -5.49 3.73
C GLU A 44 -10.01 -4.62 4.56
N TYR A 45 -9.27 -5.22 5.50
CA TYR A 45 -8.28 -4.50 6.29
C TYR A 45 -7.18 -3.90 5.40
N VAL A 46 -6.64 -4.68 4.46
CA VAL A 46 -5.57 -4.23 3.56
C VAL A 46 -6.05 -3.17 2.54
N LYS A 47 -7.35 -3.14 2.20
CA LYS A 47 -7.91 -2.08 1.33
C LYS A 47 -8.10 -0.75 2.05
N ASN A 48 -8.39 -0.77 3.36
CA ASN A 48 -8.76 0.43 4.14
C ASN A 48 -7.62 1.02 4.98
N ASN A 49 -6.53 0.27 5.20
CA ASN A 49 -5.31 0.74 5.87
C ASN A 49 -4.26 1.08 4.83
#